data_AF-A0A1G9GP84-F1
#
_entry.id   AF-A0A1G9GP84-F1
#
_cell.length_a   1.000
_cell.length_b   1.000
_cell.length_c   1.000
_cell.angle_alpha   90.00
_cell.angle_beta   90.00
_cell.angle_gamma   90.00
#
_symmetry.space_group_name_H-M   'P 1'
#
loop_
_entity.id
_entity.type
_entity.pdbx_description
1 polymer ?
#
loop_
_entity_poly.entity_id
_entity_poly.type
_entity_poly.pdbx_seq_one_letter_code
_entity_poly.pdbx_strand_id
1 'polypeptide(L)'
;MSVRDGTHEPVFIRSRWGTSRYVYNHRNPVGVALIIGSLLFAGIMLYSLQAGSSWSEGELRDAIHQAVEELDGAADPNGELLSDSPLAGVDDYNPYAMYDQGLIESAIEDTGIGAPHGLLVQDAESGASGYEVTTLDTDSTYCIRLTHHDGVLSAGVSDGPC
;
A
#
# COMPACT_ATOMS: atom_id res chain seq x y z
N MET A 1 0.27 -26.02 -58.74
CA MET A 1 0.76 -24.82 -58.02
C MET A 1 0.36 -25.00 -56.56
N SER A 2 1.28 -25.49 -55.73
CA SER A 2 1.03 -25.81 -54.32
C SER A 2 1.53 -24.65 -53.47
N VAL A 3 0.60 -23.87 -52.93
CA VAL A 3 0.92 -22.82 -51.96
C VAL A 3 1.33 -23.54 -50.68
N ARG A 4 2.63 -23.54 -50.39
CA ARG A 4 3.17 -23.90 -49.09
C ARG A 4 2.85 -22.76 -48.13
N ASP A 5 1.65 -22.81 -47.56
CA ASP A 5 1.22 -21.87 -46.52
C ASP A 5 1.60 -22.44 -45.15
N GLY A 6 2.91 -22.43 -44.85
CA GLY A 6 3.46 -22.91 -43.57
C GLY A 6 3.19 -21.97 -42.39
N THR A 7 2.39 -20.93 -42.60
CA THR A 7 2.21 -19.79 -41.69
C THR A 7 0.83 -19.71 -41.04
N HIS A 8 -0.09 -20.61 -41.39
CA HIS A 8 -1.49 -20.56 -40.94
C HIS A 8 -1.92 -21.83 -40.20
N GLU A 9 -1.11 -22.31 -39.26
CA GLU A 9 -1.61 -23.28 -38.28
C GLU A 9 -2.65 -22.55 -37.41
N PRO A 10 -3.93 -22.99 -37.34
CA PRO A 10 -4.96 -22.30 -36.56
C PRO A 10 -4.77 -22.57 -35.07
N VAL A 11 -4.98 -21.54 -34.23
CA VAL A 11 -4.84 -21.63 -32.75
C VAL A 11 -5.83 -22.64 -32.16
N PHE A 12 -6.99 -22.78 -32.79
CA PHE A 12 -8.00 -23.76 -32.46
C PHE A 12 -8.18 -24.75 -33.61
N ILE A 13 -8.00 -26.04 -33.32
CA ILE A 13 -8.23 -27.14 -34.25
C ILE A 13 -9.51 -27.89 -33.88
N ARG A 14 -10.29 -28.32 -34.88
CA ARG A 14 -11.48 -29.14 -34.64
C ARG A 14 -11.06 -30.53 -34.16
N SER A 15 -11.59 -30.97 -33.02
CA SER A 15 -11.41 -32.34 -32.52
C SER A 15 -11.99 -33.35 -33.52
N ARG A 16 -11.20 -34.38 -33.87
CA ARG A 16 -11.64 -35.51 -34.70
C ARG A 16 -12.34 -36.63 -33.90
N TRP A 17 -12.45 -36.48 -32.59
CA TRP A 17 -12.91 -37.53 -31.68
C TRP A 17 -14.42 -37.42 -31.41
N GLY A 18 -15.21 -37.49 -32.49
CA GLY A 18 -16.68 -37.59 -32.46
C GLY A 18 -17.45 -36.36 -31.97
N THR A 19 -16.79 -35.38 -31.35
CA THR A 19 -17.40 -34.11 -30.95
C THR A 19 -16.71 -32.96 -31.70
N SER A 20 -17.51 -32.16 -32.39
CA SER A 20 -17.09 -30.98 -33.18
C SER A 20 -16.60 -29.81 -32.30
N ARG A 21 -15.90 -30.10 -31.20
CA ARG A 21 -15.36 -29.10 -30.28
C ARG A 21 -14.04 -28.56 -30.82
N TYR A 22 -13.78 -27.29 -30.59
CA TYR A 22 -12.51 -26.66 -30.86
C TYR A 22 -11.54 -26.94 -29.71
N VAL A 23 -10.35 -27.43 -30.03
CA VAL A 23 -9.28 -27.76 -29.07
C VAL A 23 -8.09 -26.87 -29.36
N TYR A 24 -7.43 -26.40 -28.30
CA TYR A 24 -6.22 -25.59 -28.42
C TYR A 24 -5.09 -26.39 -29.08
N ASN A 25 -4.48 -25.83 -30.12
CA ASN A 25 -3.34 -26.43 -30.79
C ASN A 25 -2.03 -26.03 -30.09
N HIS A 26 -1.56 -26.89 -29.20
CA HIS A 26 -0.29 -26.72 -28.48
C HIS A 26 0.95 -26.58 -29.38
N ARG A 27 0.85 -26.91 -30.68
CA ARG A 27 1.94 -26.79 -31.65
C ARG A 27 1.92 -25.47 -32.42
N ASN A 28 0.94 -24.61 -32.18
CA ASN A 28 0.87 -23.30 -32.82
C ASN A 28 1.87 -22.34 -32.16
N PRO A 29 2.88 -21.84 -32.90
CA PRO A 29 3.89 -20.94 -32.35
C PRO A 29 3.30 -19.62 -31.84
N VAL A 30 2.21 -19.12 -32.43
CA VAL A 30 1.52 -17.91 -31.98
C VAL A 30 0.82 -18.15 -30.65
N GLY A 31 0.16 -19.30 -30.51
CA GLY A 31 -0.49 -19.68 -29.25
C GLY A 31 0.52 -19.78 -28.11
N VAL A 32 1.67 -20.42 -28.37
CA VAL A 32 2.76 -20.56 -27.39
C VAL A 32 3.36 -19.19 -27.06
N ALA A 33 3.59 -18.33 -28.06
CA ALA A 33 4.10 -16.98 -27.86
C ALA A 33 3.17 -16.12 -27.00
N LEU A 34 1.84 -16.22 -27.19
CA LEU A 34 0.86 -15.51 -26.37
C LEU A 34 0.86 -16.00 -24.92
N ILE A 35 0.99 -17.31 -24.68
CA ILE A 35 1.10 -17.86 -23.32
C ILE A 35 2.38 -17.38 -22.64
N ILE A 36 3.52 -17.46 -23.32
CA ILE A 36 4.79 -16.99 -22.75
C ILE A 36 4.73 -15.48 -22.50
N GLY A 37 4.19 -14.72 -23.45
CA GLY A 37 4.02 -13.27 -23.33
C GLY A 37 3.12 -12.87 -22.16
N SER A 38 2.00 -13.57 -21.95
CA SER A 38 1.10 -13.28 -20.83
C SER A 38 1.75 -13.63 -19.48
N LEU A 39 2.50 -14.73 -19.41
CA LEU A 39 3.24 -15.11 -18.19
C LEU A 39 4.34 -14.10 -17.87
N LEU A 40 5.10 -13.63 -18.86
CA LEU A 40 6.11 -12.59 -18.66
C LEU A 40 5.47 -11.28 -18.23
N PHE A 41 4.39 -10.87 -18.88
CA PHE A 41 3.66 -9.65 -18.50
C PHE A 41 3.17 -9.73 -17.04
N ALA A 42 2.54 -10.85 -16.65
CA ALA A 42 2.10 -11.06 -15.28
C ALA A 42 3.28 -11.05 -14.29
N GLY A 43 4.39 -11.71 -14.63
CA GLY A 43 5.59 -11.74 -13.79
C GLY A 43 6.22 -10.35 -13.61
N ILE A 44 6.31 -9.56 -14.67
CA ILE A 44 6.80 -8.17 -14.63
C ILE A 44 5.88 -7.32 -13.77
N MET A 45 4.56 -7.41 -13.96
CA MET A 45 3.59 -6.63 -13.19
C MET A 45 3.67 -6.94 -11.69
N LEU A 46 3.76 -8.22 -11.32
CA LEU A 46 3.92 -8.64 -9.93
C LEU A 46 5.23 -8.15 -9.34
N TYR A 47 6.34 -8.24 -10.09
CA TYR A 47 7.63 -7.75 -9.64
C TYR A 47 7.62 -6.23 -9.40
N SER A 48 7.00 -5.46 -10.31
CA SER A 48 6.89 -4.01 -10.14
C SER A 48 6.07 -3.63 -8.91
N LEU A 49 4.98 -4.36 -8.62
CA LEU A 49 4.18 -4.14 -7.41
C LEU A 49 4.99 -4.45 -6.13
N GLN A 50 5.77 -5.54 -6.14
CA GLN A 50 6.62 -5.91 -5.01
C GLN A 50 7.75 -4.90 -4.78
N ALA A 51 8.40 -4.43 -5.85
CA ALA A 51 9.47 -3.43 -5.76
C ALA A 51 8.93 -2.06 -5.33
N GLY A 52 7.68 -1.75 -5.69
CA GLY A 52 6.99 -0.54 -5.26
C GLY A 52 6.38 -0.63 -3.86
N SER A 53 6.56 -1.73 -3.13
CA SER A 53 6.07 -1.87 -1.75
C SER A 53 7.19 -2.00 -0.72
N SER A 54 8.46 -2.15 -1.16
CA SER A 54 9.57 -2.43 -0.25
C SER A 54 10.10 -1.18 0.42
N TRP A 55 10.06 -1.13 1.75
CA TRP A 55 10.65 -0.06 2.55
C TRP A 55 12.05 -0.43 3.05
N SER A 56 12.99 0.51 2.99
CA SER A 56 14.21 0.41 3.81
C SER A 56 14.04 1.11 5.16
N GLU A 57 14.79 0.68 6.17
CA GLU A 57 14.75 1.28 7.51
C GLU A 57 15.08 2.78 7.48
N GLY A 58 16.02 3.18 6.63
CA GLY A 58 16.39 4.60 6.45
C GLY A 58 15.28 5.41 5.81
N GLU A 59 14.65 4.91 4.74
CA GLU A 59 13.52 5.59 4.09
C GLU A 59 12.33 5.72 5.03
N LEU A 60 12.01 4.66 5.79
CA LEU A 60 10.91 4.69 6.76
C LEU A 60 11.18 5.71 7.86
N ARG A 61 12.42 5.73 8.39
CA ARG A 61 12.84 6.71 9.39
C ARG A 61 12.69 8.14 8.86
N ASP A 62 13.29 8.41 7.70
CA ASP A 62 13.32 9.76 7.13
C ASP A 62 11.91 10.24 6.79
N ALA A 63 11.06 9.37 6.20
CA ALA A 63 9.68 9.69 5.88
C ALA A 63 8.85 10.01 7.13
N ILE A 64 8.98 9.21 8.20
CA ILE A 64 8.21 9.44 9.44
C ILE A 64 8.67 10.73 10.14
N HIS A 65 9.98 10.94 10.26
CA HIS A 65 10.50 12.13 10.92
C HIS A 65 10.12 13.40 10.16
N GLN A 66 10.17 13.37 8.82
CA GLN A 66 9.71 14.48 8.00
C GLN A 66 8.19 14.69 8.11
N ALA A 67 7.39 13.63 8.04
CA ALA A 67 5.94 13.72 8.17
C ALA A 67 5.52 14.33 9.52
N VAL A 68 6.20 13.95 10.60
CA VAL A 68 5.96 14.51 11.93
C VAL A 68 6.36 15.99 12.01
N GLU A 69 7.46 16.38 11.37
CA GLU A 69 7.84 17.80 11.26
C GLU A 69 6.80 18.62 10.49
N GLU A 70 6.19 18.05 9.45
CA GLU A 70 5.12 18.71 8.68
C GLU A 70 3.79 18.77 9.45
N LEU A 71 3.49 17.76 10.26
CA LEU A 71 2.30 17.72 11.11
C LEU A 71 2.42 18.62 12.34
N ASP A 72 3.61 18.83 12.89
CA ASP A 72 3.81 19.67 14.07
C ASP A 72 3.56 21.15 13.72
N GLY A 73 2.53 21.73 14.33
CA GLY A 73 2.07 23.09 14.04
C GLY A 73 1.12 23.19 12.84
N ALA A 74 0.74 22.07 12.21
CA ALA A 74 -0.27 22.07 11.17
C ALA A 74 -1.65 22.47 11.72
N ALA A 75 -2.48 23.09 10.87
CA ALA A 75 -3.86 23.38 11.22
C ALA A 75 -4.61 22.05 11.46
N ASP A 76 -5.27 21.92 12.60
CA ASP A 76 -6.06 20.76 12.92
C ASP A 76 -7.36 20.77 12.10
N PRO A 77 -7.53 19.86 11.13
CA PRO A 77 -8.72 19.82 10.29
C PRO A 77 -10.00 19.50 11.10
N ASN A 78 -9.86 19.00 12.32
CA ASN A 78 -10.97 18.60 13.18
C ASN A 78 -11.11 19.48 14.44
N GLY A 79 -10.26 20.49 14.61
CA GLY A 79 -10.11 21.23 15.86
C GLY A 79 -11.37 21.99 16.34
N GLU A 80 -12.27 22.36 15.43
CA GLU A 80 -13.56 22.97 15.78
C GLU A 80 -14.71 21.96 15.93
N LEU A 81 -14.59 20.76 15.35
CA LEU A 81 -15.70 19.79 15.27
C LEU A 81 -15.88 18.97 16.55
N LEU A 82 -14.84 18.84 17.38
CA LEU A 82 -14.81 17.87 18.48
C LEU A 82 -14.37 18.47 19.82
N SER A 83 -14.03 19.76 19.89
CA SER A 83 -13.71 20.49 21.13
C SER A 83 -14.86 20.56 22.15
N ASP A 84 -16.10 20.35 21.71
CA ASP A 84 -17.32 20.40 22.53
C ASP A 84 -17.89 19.00 22.85
N SER A 85 -17.14 17.94 22.53
CA SER A 85 -17.57 16.56 22.78
C SER A 85 -17.60 16.27 24.29
N PRO A 86 -18.72 15.78 24.86
CA PRO A 86 -18.83 15.47 26.29
C PRO A 86 -17.98 14.26 26.75
N LEU A 87 -17.26 13.61 25.82
CA LEU A 87 -16.31 12.52 26.06
C LEU A 87 -14.84 12.98 25.93
N ALA A 88 -14.59 14.25 25.58
CA ALA A 88 -13.25 14.83 25.56
C ALA A 88 -12.74 14.89 27.02
N GLY A 89 -11.84 13.95 27.38
CA GLY A 89 -11.32 13.80 28.75
C GLY A 89 -11.59 12.45 29.40
N VAL A 90 -12.15 11.47 28.68
CA VAL A 90 -12.01 10.06 29.09
C VAL A 90 -10.64 9.59 28.64
N ASP A 91 -9.78 9.20 29.59
CA ASP A 91 -8.35 8.90 29.38
C ASP A 91 -8.05 7.80 28.32
N ASP A 92 -9.06 7.04 27.89
CA ASP A 92 -8.95 5.91 26.96
C ASP A 92 -9.80 6.08 25.68
N TYR A 93 -10.42 7.25 25.49
CA TYR A 93 -11.23 7.53 24.30
C TYR A 93 -10.58 8.61 23.45
N ASN A 94 -9.92 8.18 22.36
CA ASN A 94 -9.50 9.10 21.30
C ASN A 94 -10.60 9.15 20.21
N PRO A 95 -11.45 10.20 20.16
CA PRO A 95 -12.46 10.35 19.11
C PRO A 95 -11.84 10.56 17.72
N TYR A 96 -10.54 10.84 17.64
CA TYR A 96 -9.81 11.11 16.41
C TYR A 96 -9.07 9.88 15.84
N ALA A 97 -9.08 8.73 16.52
CA ALA A 97 -8.31 7.53 16.13
C ALA A 97 -8.41 7.17 14.63
N MET A 98 -9.64 7.15 14.10
CA MET A 98 -9.87 6.84 12.68
C MET A 98 -9.35 7.92 11.72
N TYR A 99 -9.33 9.19 12.14
CA TYR A 99 -8.89 10.32 11.31
C TYR A 99 -7.38 10.51 11.35
N ASP A 100 -6.81 10.37 12.54
CA ASP A 100 -5.38 10.50 12.78
C ASP A 100 -4.58 9.44 12.03
N GLN A 101 -5.08 8.20 11.95
CA GLN A 101 -4.46 7.16 11.13
C GLN A 101 -4.33 7.61 9.67
N GLY A 102 -5.42 8.08 9.06
CA GLY A 102 -5.42 8.55 7.68
C GLY A 102 -4.58 9.82 7.49
N LEU A 103 -4.52 10.70 8.49
CA LEU A 103 -3.70 11.89 8.49
C LEU A 103 -2.20 11.54 8.50
N ILE A 104 -1.79 10.60 9.34
CA ILE A 104 -0.42 10.10 9.42
C ILE A 104 -0.02 9.43 8.11
N GLU A 105 -0.88 8.54 7.57
CA GLU A 105 -0.63 7.87 6.29
C GLU A 105 -0.44 8.89 5.17
N SER A 106 -1.31 9.90 5.10
CA SER A 106 -1.24 10.95 4.08
C SER A 106 0.01 11.81 4.24
N ALA A 107 0.36 12.21 5.47
CA ALA A 107 1.56 13.00 5.73
C ALA A 107 2.84 12.25 5.33
N ILE A 108 2.90 10.94 5.59
CA ILE A 108 4.02 10.09 5.16
C ILE A 108 4.06 9.99 3.63
N GLU A 109 2.92 9.78 2.97
CA GLU A 109 2.84 9.74 1.50
C GLU A 109 3.29 11.06 0.85
N ASP A 110 2.88 12.19 1.43
CA ASP A 110 3.19 13.54 0.94
C ASP A 110 4.69 13.89 1.03
N THR A 111 5.46 13.20 1.90
CA THR A 111 6.92 13.37 1.93
C THR A 111 7.59 12.97 0.60
N GLY A 112 6.96 12.07 -0.16
CA GLY A 112 7.53 11.49 -1.37
C GLY A 112 8.74 10.58 -1.13
N ILE A 113 8.98 10.16 0.12
CA ILE A 113 10.07 9.26 0.51
C ILE A 113 9.54 7.83 0.68
N GLY A 114 10.28 6.86 0.14
CA GLY A 114 9.96 5.44 0.30
C GLY A 114 8.93 4.91 -0.68
N ALA A 115 8.34 3.77 -0.34
CA ALA A 115 7.40 3.06 -1.20
C ALA A 115 5.97 3.61 -1.01
N PRO A 116 5.16 3.77 -2.07
CA PRO A 116 3.78 4.26 -1.97
C PRO A 116 2.84 3.34 -1.16
N HIS A 117 3.26 2.10 -0.88
CA HIS A 117 2.46 1.08 -0.21
C HIS A 117 3.31 0.30 0.78
N GLY A 118 2.68 -0.48 1.68
CA GLY A 118 3.38 -1.36 2.62
C GLY A 118 3.63 -0.76 4.00
N LEU A 119 3.11 0.44 4.26
CA LEU A 119 3.03 1.05 5.58
C LEU A 119 1.81 0.52 6.33
N LEU A 120 1.95 0.28 7.63
CA LEU A 120 0.85 -0.06 8.54
C LEU A 120 0.86 0.95 9.69
N VAL A 121 -0.22 1.70 9.84
CA VAL A 121 -0.46 2.60 10.97
C VAL A 121 -1.57 2.01 11.82
N GLN A 122 -1.31 1.79 13.11
CA GLN A 122 -2.26 1.18 14.03
C GLN A 122 -2.25 1.93 15.37
N ASP A 123 -3.37 1.93 16.07
CA ASP A 123 -3.41 2.39 17.46
C ASP A 123 -2.44 1.56 18.31
N ALA A 124 -1.73 2.22 19.22
CA ALA A 124 -0.91 1.53 20.20
C ALA A 124 -1.75 0.58 21.06
N GLU A 125 -1.14 -0.50 21.58
CA GLU A 125 -1.84 -1.44 22.46
C GLU A 125 -2.46 -0.74 23.68
N SER A 126 -3.58 -1.29 24.17
CA SER A 126 -4.41 -0.72 25.24
C SER A 126 -3.59 -0.19 26.41
N GLY A 127 -3.62 1.13 26.61
CA GLY A 127 -2.93 1.84 27.68
C GLY A 127 -1.73 2.70 27.24
N ALA A 128 -1.27 2.57 25.99
CA ALA A 128 -0.28 3.47 25.40
C ALA A 128 -0.97 4.55 24.54
N SER A 129 -0.47 5.78 24.60
CA SER A 129 -0.94 6.88 23.75
C SER A 129 -0.05 7.02 22.52
N GLY A 130 -0.66 6.92 21.34
CA GLY A 130 0.00 7.12 20.05
C GLY A 130 -0.42 6.09 19.01
N TYR A 131 0.21 6.22 17.85
CA TYR A 131 0.06 5.37 16.68
C TYR A 131 1.40 4.70 16.39
N GLU A 132 1.38 3.38 16.25
CA GLU A 132 2.53 2.63 15.80
C GLU A 132 2.56 2.59 14.28
N VAL A 133 3.71 2.96 13.73
CA VAL A 133 4.00 2.88 12.30
C VAL A 133 5.02 1.78 12.06
N THR A 134 4.63 0.80 11.24
CA THR A 134 5.44 -0.38 10.91
C THR A 134 5.36 -0.70 9.41
N THR A 135 6.23 -1.60 8.97
CA THR A 135 6.22 -2.17 7.62
C THR A 135 6.62 -3.65 7.69
N LEU A 136 6.23 -4.44 6.69
CA LEU A 136 6.62 -5.86 6.61
C LEU A 136 8.08 -6.06 6.18
N ASP A 137 8.73 -5.03 5.66
CA ASP A 137 10.08 -5.11 5.09
C ASP A 137 11.19 -4.86 6.11
N THR A 138 10.85 -4.34 7.31
CA THR A 138 11.81 -4.01 8.36
C THR A 138 11.25 -4.36 9.73
N ASP A 139 12.10 -4.71 10.68
CA ASP A 139 11.71 -4.91 12.08
C ASP A 139 11.61 -3.57 12.86
N SER A 140 11.69 -2.43 12.16
CA SER A 140 11.61 -1.12 12.79
C SER A 140 10.16 -0.73 13.08
N THR A 141 9.97 -0.10 14.23
CA THR A 141 8.68 0.43 14.67
C THR A 141 8.91 1.84 15.17
N TYR A 142 7.97 2.73 14.89
CA TYR A 142 7.99 4.11 15.34
C TYR A 142 6.67 4.46 15.99
N CYS A 143 6.73 5.19 17.11
CA CYS A 143 5.56 5.67 17.81
C CYS A 143 5.34 7.15 17.50
N ILE A 144 4.21 7.48 16.88
CA ILE A 144 3.78 8.85 16.61
C ILE A 144 2.72 9.24 17.63
N ARG A 145 2.89 10.40 18.27
CA ARG A 145 1.93 10.98 19.20
C ARG A 145 1.37 12.25 18.61
N LEU A 146 0.05 12.30 18.47
CA LEU A 146 -0.68 13.48 18.04
C LEU A 146 -1.43 14.07 19.23
N THR A 147 -1.37 15.38 19.35
CA THR A 147 -2.13 16.15 20.33
C THR A 147 -2.82 17.30 19.62
N HIS A 148 -4.10 17.47 19.92
CA HIS A 148 -4.96 18.49 19.30
C HIS A 148 -5.17 19.61 20.32
N HIS A 149 -4.73 20.83 20.01
CA HIS A 149 -4.88 21.97 20.90
C HIS A 149 -5.20 23.25 20.12
N ASP A 150 -6.32 23.90 20.46
CA ASP A 150 -6.74 25.19 19.87
C ASP A 150 -6.73 25.23 18.33
N GLY A 151 -7.12 24.14 17.67
CA GLY A 151 -7.13 24.07 16.21
C GLY A 151 -5.75 23.90 15.57
N VAL A 152 -4.73 23.54 16.37
CA VAL A 152 -3.38 23.23 15.92
C VAL A 152 -2.99 21.83 16.39
N LEU A 153 -2.32 21.10 15.51
CA LEU A 153 -1.73 19.80 15.82
C LEU A 153 -0.35 20.00 16.42
N SER A 154 -0.03 19.25 17.47
CA SER A 154 1.36 19.00 17.85
C SER A 154 1.67 17.52 17.72
N ALA A 155 2.75 17.23 17.01
CA ALA A 155 3.14 15.89 16.62
C ALA A 155 4.53 15.58 17.18
N GLY A 156 4.71 14.37 17.68
CA GLY A 156 6.00 13.90 18.16
C GLY A 156 6.26 12.46 17.75
N VAL A 157 7.52 12.12 17.51
CA VAL A 157 7.94 10.76 17.16
C VAL A 157 8.98 10.25 18.15
N SER A 158 8.88 8.96 18.47
CA SER A 158 9.96 8.22 19.13
C SER A 158 10.30 6.97 18.35
N ASP A 159 11.61 6.68 18.23
CA ASP A 159 12.09 5.41 17.69
C ASP A 159 11.71 4.27 18.66
N GLY A 160 11.03 3.25 18.15
CA GLY A 160 10.50 2.13 18.93
C GLY A 160 8.96 2.12 19.01
N PRO A 161 8.40 1.04 19.60
CA PRO A 161 6.96 0.91 19.81
C PRO A 161 6.43 1.96 20.80
N CYS A 162 5.12 2.15 20.76
CA CYS A 162 4.40 2.86 21.81
C CYS A 162 4.27 1.94 23.04
#